data_AF-X0W8I1-F1
#
_entry.id   AF-X0W8I1-F1
#
_cell.length_a   1.000
_cell.length_b   1.000
_cell.length_c   1.000
_cell.angle_alpha   90.00
_cell.angle_beta   90.00
_cell.angle_gamma   90.00
#
_symmetry.space_group_name_H-M   'P 1'
#
loop_
_entity.id
_entity.type
_entity.pdbx_description
1 polymer ?
#
loop_
_entity_poly.entity_id
_entity_poly.type
_entity_poly.pdbx_seq_one_letter_code
_entity_poly.pdbx_strand_id
1 'polypeptide(L)' 'MTSVRHDVAIIGAGASGLMCAIEAAKHGKSVVVIEHNPSAGNKILVSGSGRCNFTNTNTTPQMSTLAS' A
#
# COMPACT_ATOMS: atom_id res chain seq x y z
N MET A 1 -26.11 17.77 -0.01
CA MET A 1 -24.89 16.94 0.09
C MET A 1 -24.19 16.98 -1.26
N THR A 2 -22.98 17.54 -1.31
CA THR A 2 -22.13 17.48 -2.50
C THR A 2 -21.42 16.12 -2.53
N SER A 3 -21.55 15.39 -3.64
CA SER A 3 -20.82 14.13 -3.84
C SER A 3 -19.35 14.45 -4.07
N VAL A 4 -18.47 13.96 -3.19
CA VAL A 4 -17.02 13.95 -3.46
C VAL A 4 -16.75 12.78 -4.41
N ARG A 5 -16.08 13.05 -5.53
CA ARG A 5 -15.64 12.02 -6.48
C ARG A 5 -14.12 11.86 -6.37
N HIS A 6 -13.67 10.63 -6.35
CA HIS A 6 -12.28 10.25 -6.42
C HIS A 6 -12.06 9.37 -7.65
N ASP A 7 -10.91 9.49 -8.29
CA ASP A 7 -10.52 8.66 -9.43
C ASP A 7 -10.11 7.25 -8.98
N VAL A 8 -9.57 7.13 -7.77
CA VAL A 8 -9.07 5.87 -7.20
C VAL A 8 -9.51 5.72 -5.75
N ALA A 9 -10.03 4.55 -5.40
CA ALA A 9 -10.34 4.16 -4.04
C ALA A 9 -9.47 2.96 -3.64
N ILE A 10 -8.75 3.08 -2.52
CA ILE A 10 -7.86 2.05 -1.99
C ILE A 10 -8.39 1.60 -0.62
N ILE A 11 -8.60 0.30 -0.46
CA ILE A 11 -9.07 -0.29 0.79
C ILE A 11 -7.88 -0.92 1.52
N GLY A 12 -7.50 -0.33 2.64
CA GLY A 12 -6.36 -0.70 3.48
C GLY A 12 -5.22 0.30 3.38
N ALA A 13 -4.88 0.94 4.49
CA ALA A 13 -3.76 1.87 4.62
C ALA A 13 -2.50 1.15 5.15
N GLY A 14 -2.20 -0.03 4.61
CA GLY A 14 -0.94 -0.73 4.85
C GLY A 14 0.20 -0.22 3.96
N ALA A 15 1.36 -0.87 4.06
CA ALA A 15 2.55 -0.62 3.25
C ALA A 15 2.25 -0.49 1.75
N SER A 16 1.64 -1.53 1.19
CA SER A 16 1.28 -1.60 -0.23
C SER A 16 0.20 -0.60 -0.62
N GLY A 17 -0.82 -0.42 0.22
CA GLY A 17 -1.93 0.51 -0.04
C GLY A 17 -1.47 1.96 -0.07
N LEU A 18 -0.62 2.36 0.88
CA LEU A 18 -0.03 3.71 0.90
C LEU A 18 0.93 3.93 -0.25
N MET A 19 1.75 2.93 -0.60
CA MET A 19 2.63 3.03 -1.77
C MET A 19 1.84 3.19 -3.08
N CYS A 20 0.75 2.43 -3.24
CA CYS A 20 -0.17 2.56 -4.37
C CYS A 20 -0.82 3.95 -4.41
N ALA A 21 -1.26 4.46 -3.26
CA ALA A 21 -1.87 5.78 -3.16
C ALA A 21 -0.92 6.90 -3.61
N ILE A 22 0.33 6.83 -3.18
CA ILE A 22 1.38 7.81 -3.54
C ILE A 22 1.64 7.78 -5.05
N GLU A 23 1.80 6.60 -5.64
CA GLU A 23 2.03 6.49 -7.09
C GLU A 23 0.82 6.96 -7.90
N ALA A 24 -0.40 6.60 -7.51
CA ALA A 24 -1.61 7.10 -8.18
C ALA A 24 -1.73 8.64 -8.09
N ALA A 25 -1.43 9.22 -6.93
CA ALA A 25 -1.45 10.67 -6.72
C ALA A 25 -0.36 11.39 -7.56
N LYS A 26 0.83 10.80 -7.70
CA LYS A 26 1.90 11.33 -8.59
C LYS A 26 1.46 11.41 -10.05
N HIS A 27 0.56 10.53 -10.49
CA HIS A 27 -0.04 10.56 -11.82
C HIS A 27 -1.26 11.50 -11.93
N GLY A 28 -1.46 12.39 -10.94
CA GLY A 28 -2.51 13.41 -10.96
C GLY A 28 -3.92 12.89 -10.66
N LYS A 29 -4.04 11.67 -10.10
CA LYS A 29 -5.32 11.10 -9.71
C LYS A 29 -5.74 11.58 -8.33
N SER A 30 -7.03 11.86 -8.15
CA SER A 30 -7.62 12.04 -6.83
C SER A 30 -7.83 10.68 -6.18
N VAL A 31 -7.19 10.45 -5.02
CA VAL A 31 -7.17 9.14 -4.35
C VAL A 31 -7.81 9.24 -2.98
N VAL A 32 -8.64 8.25 -2.62
CA VAL A 32 -9.11 8.03 -1.26
C VAL A 32 -8.59 6.70 -0.73
N VAL A 33 -8.06 6.71 0.50
CA VAL A 33 -7.63 5.50 1.20
C VAL A 33 -8.54 5.29 2.40
N ILE A 34 -9.11 4.10 2.52
CA ILE A 34 -10.04 3.73 3.58
C ILE A 34 -9.38 2.68 4.45
N GLU A 35 -9.31 2.92 5.74
CA GLU A 35 -8.74 2.00 6.73
C GLU A 35 -9.71 1.84 7.89
N HIS A 36 -9.90 0.60 8.34
CA HIS A 36 -10.75 0.31 9.48
C HIS A 36 -10.02 0.57 10.81
N ASN A 37 -8.70 0.38 10.82
CA ASN A 37 -7.89 0.62 12.00
C ASN A 37 -7.83 2.12 12.38
N PRO A 38 -7.63 2.45 13.67
CA PRO A 38 -7.58 3.83 14.15
C PRO A 38 -6.49 4.68 13.50
N SER A 39 -5.44 4.03 13.01
CA SER A 39 -4.29 4.65 12.38
C SER A 39 -3.85 3.89 11.14
N ALA A 40 -3.52 4.64 10.08
CA ALA A 40 -2.84 4.10 8.91
C ALA A 40 -1.48 3.52 9.29
N GLY A 41 -1.05 2.46 8.61
CA GLY A 41 0.28 1.90 8.81
C GLY A 41 0.47 1.09 10.09
N ASN A 42 -0.60 0.72 10.83
CA ASN A 42 -0.47 -0.11 12.04
C ASN A 42 0.27 -1.44 11.79
N LYS A 43 0.07 -2.06 10.61
CA LYS A 43 0.83 -3.26 10.23
C LYS A 43 2.28 -2.95 9.81
N ILE A 44 2.58 -1.73 9.38
CA ILE A 44 3.95 -1.27 9.10
C ILE A 44 4.71 -1.12 10.41
N LEU A 45 4.08 -0.52 11.43
CA LEU A 45 4.63 -0.37 12.78
C LEU A 45 4.96 -1.72 13.43
N VAL A 46 4.15 -2.75 13.20
CA VAL A 46 4.36 -4.09 13.78
C VAL A 46 5.33 -4.95 12.93
N SER A 47 5.51 -4.64 11.65
CA SER A 47 6.42 -5.38 10.75
C SER A 47 7.89 -5.25 11.19
N GLY A 48 8.61 -6.38 11.27
CA GLY A 48 10.01 -6.43 11.65
C GLY A 48 10.29 -6.23 13.14
N SER A 49 9.40 -6.67 14.03
CA SER A 49 9.51 -6.47 15.49
C SER A 49 9.63 -4.99 15.87
N GLY A 50 8.86 -4.11 15.22
CA GLY A 50 8.94 -2.67 15.43
C GLY A 50 10.01 -1.94 14.61
N ARG A 51 10.81 -2.65 13.81
CA ARG A 51 11.90 -2.06 13.00
C ARG A 51 11.54 -1.76 11.55
N CYS A 52 10.29 -2.02 11.13
CA CYS A 52 9.82 -1.77 9.77
C CYS A 52 10.73 -2.39 8.70
N ASN A 53 10.86 -3.73 8.72
CA ASN A 53 11.70 -4.45 7.76
C ASN A 53 10.98 -4.55 6.40
N PHE A 54 11.03 -3.47 5.62
CA PHE A 54 10.23 -3.28 4.40
C PHE A 54 10.92 -3.82 3.13
N THR A 55 12.24 -4.00 3.17
CA THR A 55 13.05 -4.41 2.02
C THR A 55 14.10 -5.40 2.48
N ASN A 56 14.33 -6.43 1.67
CA ASN A 56 15.45 -7.35 1.84
C ASN A 56 16.41 -7.11 0.68
N THR A 57 17.68 -6.82 0.97
CA THR A 57 18.70 -6.50 -0.05
C THR A 57 18.98 -7.66 -1.00
N ASN A 58 18.61 -8.89 -0.61
CA ASN A 58 18.77 -10.10 -1.41
C ASN A 58 17.50 -10.52 -2.17
N THR A 59 16.54 -9.60 -2.35
CA THR A 59 15.29 -9.88 -3.06
C THR A 59 15.54 -9.93 -4.56
N THR A 60 15.42 -11.11 -5.14
CA THR A 60 15.39 -11.30 -6.60
C THR A 60 13.97 -11.66 -7.03
N PRO A 61 13.49 -11.23 -8.22
CA PRO A 61 12.20 -11.65 -8.74
C PRO A 61 12.30 -13.11 -9.18
N GLN A 62 12.10 -14.03 -8.23
CA GLN A 62 12.08 -15.45 -8.52
C GLN A 62 10.73 -15.77 -9.19
N MET A 63 10.73 -15.79 -10.53
CA MET A 63 9.60 -16.30 -11.30
C MET A 63 9.53 -17.81 -11.07
N SER A 64 8.49 -18.28 -10.38
CA SER A 64 8.09 -19.69 -10.45
C SER A 64 7.44 -19.92 -11.81
N THR A 65 8.24 -19.97 -12.88
CA THR A 65 7.80 -20.64 -14.11
C THR A 65 7.57 -22.10 -13.76
N LEU A 66 6.29 -22.47 -13.64
CA LEU A 66 5.82 -23.84 -13.73
C LEU A 66 6.48 -24.49 -14.95
N ALA A 67 7.47 -25.35 -14.71
CA ALA A 67 7.88 -26.33 -15.69
C ALA A 67 6.72 -27.32 -15.83
N SER A 68 6.10 -27.27 -17.00
CA SER A 68 5.27 -28.31 -17.61
C SER A 68 5.87 -29.71 -17.49
#